data_AF-A0A553C683-F1
#
_entry.id   AF-A0A553C683-F1
#
_cell.length_a   1.000
_cell.length_b   1.000
_cell.length_c   1.000
_cell.angle_alpha   90.00
_cell.angle_beta   90.00
_cell.angle_gamma   90.00
#
_symmetry.space_group_name_H-M   'P 1'
#
loop_
_entity.id
_entity.type
_entity.pdbx_description
1 polymer ?
#
loop_
_entity_poly.entity_id
_entity_poly.type
_entity_poly.pdbx_seq_one_letter_code
_entity_poly.pdbx_strand_id
1 'polypeptide(L)'
;MRKIYKIVPFATLLLSLASCTEPHVLSYDVEKPLAFVNQEKIDAYSDLKTYIDRKANPNFKLGAGISLNEYTSQSLMYRVVNKNFDEITLGYEMKHGAIVQADGKLALDNVNKLLKTAQEANVSVFGHTLCWHANQNATYLKKLIAPDVLSSTGPGWDLAMENDFETDNSSNYQVNTNLTASYTAVGQGAKGIGRALKLTNASVRANDWEAQLYVKFSPAVKLGDKYKLTMDVRADVAASTPTQAQLNPGGYKHWDFFGAVPYITTWTTYVKEITVTSNMVDCNTIAFNLGKTASSFYYDNVKVEKYNATGSVKTQEKSPEQKKILIGGALDKWITGMVTNCAPSVKAWDVVNEPMDDGKPYELKTGVGRVNMPADEFYWQDYLGKDYAVEAFRLTRKSGNSGDKLFINDYNLEYSIDKCKGLIQFVTYIESKGQKVDGIGTQMHIGINSDKTKIETMFQLLAATGKLIKVSELDVAAGLTPTESDLQKQAEMYKYVVDMYTKYIPSNQRYGITVWGLTDSKSNSSWLPGQNQGLWDVNFTRKPSYSNFAEGLKLLK
;
A
#
# COMPACT_ATOMS: atom_id res chain seq x y z
N MET A 1 92.85 -5.55 -62.76
CA MET A 1 92.36 -4.84 -61.55
C MET A 1 91.05 -4.13 -61.88
N ARG A 2 90.05 -4.34 -61.01
CA ARG A 2 88.98 -3.39 -60.62
C ARG A 2 87.85 -3.05 -61.62
N LYS A 3 86.63 -3.46 -61.18
CA LYS A 3 85.35 -2.70 -61.20
C LYS A 3 84.61 -2.63 -62.57
N ILE A 4 83.29 -2.75 -62.77
CA ILE A 4 82.08 -2.92 -61.93
C ILE A 4 80.88 -3.19 -62.91
N TYR A 5 80.17 -4.31 -62.76
CA TYR A 5 78.70 -4.43 -62.56
C TYR A 5 77.68 -4.54 -63.72
N LYS A 6 76.60 -5.27 -63.37
CA LYS A 6 75.26 -5.42 -64.00
C LYS A 6 75.34 -6.25 -65.30
N ILE A 7 74.81 -7.48 -65.42
CA ILE A 7 73.46 -8.00 -65.15
C ILE A 7 73.59 -9.54 -65.11
N VAL A 8 73.90 -10.18 -63.97
CA VAL A 8 74.03 -11.67 -63.93
C VAL A 8 73.53 -12.36 -62.64
N PRO A 9 72.74 -11.75 -61.73
CA PRO A 9 72.02 -12.61 -60.79
C PRO A 9 70.54 -12.22 -60.71
N PHE A 10 69.73 -12.64 -61.69
CA PHE A 10 68.28 -12.70 -61.49
C PHE A 10 67.57 -13.75 -62.37
N ALA A 11 68.31 -14.68 -62.99
CA ALA A 11 67.76 -15.68 -63.91
C ALA A 11 67.75 -17.12 -63.35
N THR A 12 68.18 -17.34 -62.11
CA THR A 12 68.26 -18.69 -61.50
C THR A 12 67.75 -18.73 -60.05
N LEU A 13 66.79 -17.86 -59.70
CA LEU A 13 66.05 -17.93 -58.43
C LEU A 13 64.54 -17.61 -58.57
N LEU A 14 63.95 -17.91 -59.73
CA LEU A 14 62.53 -17.69 -60.01
C LEU A 14 61.86 -18.88 -60.73
N LEU A 15 62.46 -20.07 -60.63
CA LEU A 15 61.97 -21.32 -61.22
C LEU A 15 61.61 -22.40 -60.17
N SER A 16 61.47 -22.02 -58.89
CA SER A 16 61.16 -22.98 -57.80
C SER A 16 59.98 -22.60 -56.90
N LEU A 17 59.12 -21.65 -57.29
CA LEU A 17 57.91 -21.31 -56.50
C LEU A 17 56.62 -21.18 -57.32
N ALA A 18 56.56 -21.81 -58.49
CA ALA A 18 55.29 -22.04 -59.19
C ALA A 18 54.71 -23.41 -58.82
N SER A 19 54.40 -23.61 -57.54
CA SER A 19 53.38 -24.58 -57.15
C SER A 19 52.05 -23.85 -57.24
N CYS A 20 51.40 -23.90 -58.41
CA CYS A 20 49.99 -23.59 -58.51
C CYS A 20 49.21 -24.69 -57.78
N THR A 21 49.11 -24.61 -56.46
CA THR A 21 47.93 -25.14 -55.79
C THR A 21 46.83 -24.13 -56.10
N GLU A 22 45.88 -24.47 -56.98
CA GLU A 22 44.58 -23.82 -56.93
C GLU A 22 44.14 -23.88 -55.46
N PRO A 23 43.83 -22.74 -54.81
CA PRO A 23 43.19 -22.83 -53.52
C PRO A 23 41.87 -23.55 -53.77
N HIS A 24 41.81 -24.84 -53.45
CA HIS A 24 40.56 -25.49 -53.12
C HIS A 24 40.05 -24.73 -51.90
N VAL A 25 39.30 -23.66 -52.16
CA VAL A 25 38.41 -23.09 -51.16
C VAL A 25 37.46 -24.22 -50.87
N LEU A 26 37.69 -24.92 -49.76
CA LEU A 26 36.70 -25.82 -49.21
C LEU A 26 35.45 -24.95 -49.03
N SER A 27 34.48 -25.10 -49.92
CA SER A 27 33.17 -24.48 -49.78
C SER A 27 32.51 -25.19 -48.61
N TYR A 28 32.83 -24.72 -47.40
CA TYR A 28 32.05 -25.01 -46.23
C TYR A 28 30.76 -24.20 -46.38
N ASP A 29 29.77 -24.80 -47.03
CA ASP A 29 28.41 -24.28 -47.04
C ASP A 29 27.82 -24.61 -45.67
N VAL A 30 27.94 -23.67 -44.73
CA VAL A 30 27.35 -23.81 -43.40
C VAL A 30 25.91 -23.31 -43.51
N GLU A 31 24.95 -24.22 -43.50
CA GLU A 31 23.53 -23.84 -43.44
C GLU A 31 23.29 -22.94 -42.23
N LYS A 32 22.71 -21.77 -42.50
CA LYS A 32 22.40 -20.80 -41.46
C LYS A 32 21.45 -21.45 -40.44
N PRO A 33 21.75 -21.42 -39.13
CA PRO A 33 20.91 -22.08 -38.15
C PRO A 33 19.48 -21.54 -38.18
N LEU A 34 18.49 -22.42 -38.06
CA LEU A 34 17.05 -22.08 -38.12
C LEU A 34 16.66 -20.96 -37.16
N ALA A 35 17.31 -20.87 -35.99
CA ALA A 35 17.08 -19.80 -35.03
C ALA A 35 17.35 -18.40 -35.62
N PHE A 36 18.45 -18.22 -36.37
CA PHE A 36 18.75 -16.94 -37.03
C PHE A 36 17.77 -16.65 -38.17
N VAL A 37 17.43 -17.66 -38.97
CA VAL A 37 16.43 -17.52 -40.04
C VAL A 37 15.07 -17.10 -39.49
N ASN A 38 14.66 -17.67 -38.36
CA ASN A 38 13.41 -17.32 -37.70
C ASN A 38 13.46 -15.91 -37.10
N GLN A 39 14.57 -15.52 -36.48
CA GLN A 39 14.74 -14.17 -35.95
C GLN A 39 14.72 -13.11 -37.07
N GLU A 40 15.37 -13.36 -38.20
CA GLU A 40 15.33 -12.43 -39.35
C GLU A 40 13.93 -12.24 -39.90
N LYS A 41 13.09 -13.28 -39.89
CA LYS A 41 11.67 -13.16 -40.27
C LYS A 41 10.90 -12.26 -39.30
N ILE A 42 11.17 -12.35 -38.00
CA ILE A 42 10.55 -11.48 -36.97
C ILE A 42 11.06 -10.04 -37.13
N ASP A 43 12.35 -9.86 -37.38
CA ASP A 43 12.98 -8.54 -37.52
C ASP A 43 12.56 -7.84 -38.82
N ALA A 44 12.12 -8.58 -39.84
CA ALA A 44 11.59 -8.03 -41.09
C ALA A 44 10.22 -7.32 -40.92
N TYR A 45 9.51 -7.52 -39.81
CA TYR A 45 8.26 -6.79 -39.56
C TYR A 45 8.51 -5.28 -39.43
N SER A 46 7.57 -4.50 -39.94
CA SER A 46 7.62 -3.04 -39.83
C SER A 46 7.35 -2.57 -38.40
N ASP A 47 7.49 -1.28 -38.14
CA ASP A 47 7.18 -0.69 -36.84
C ASP A 47 5.66 -0.78 -36.57
N LEU A 48 5.26 -1.10 -35.34
CA LEU A 48 3.87 -1.52 -35.04
C LEU A 48 2.81 -0.51 -35.47
N LYS A 49 3.00 0.80 -35.22
CA LYS A 49 2.07 1.86 -35.62
C LYS A 49 1.84 1.98 -37.14
N THR A 50 2.69 1.37 -37.97
CA THR A 50 2.54 1.36 -39.45
C THR A 50 1.48 0.35 -39.92
N TYR A 51 1.05 -0.55 -39.05
CA TYR A 51 -0.05 -1.48 -39.31
C TYR A 51 -1.42 -0.90 -38.96
N ILE A 52 -1.52 0.40 -38.67
CA ILE A 52 -2.81 1.07 -38.42
C ILE A 52 -3.10 2.01 -39.58
N ASP A 53 -4.19 1.78 -40.31
CA ASP A 53 -4.74 2.76 -41.24
C ASP A 53 -5.43 3.87 -40.46
N ARG A 54 -4.80 5.04 -40.46
CA ARG A 54 -5.29 6.25 -39.78
C ARG A 54 -6.50 6.86 -40.47
N LYS A 55 -6.77 6.50 -41.72
CA LYS A 55 -7.99 6.93 -42.41
C LYS A 55 -9.20 6.12 -41.92
N ALA A 56 -9.07 4.80 -41.83
CA ALA A 56 -10.12 3.94 -41.27
C ALA A 56 -10.25 4.06 -39.74
N ASN A 57 -9.14 4.29 -39.03
CA ASN A 57 -9.09 4.32 -37.56
C ASN A 57 -8.46 5.64 -37.03
N PRO A 58 -9.05 6.81 -37.31
CA PRO A 58 -8.43 8.12 -37.00
C PRO A 58 -8.24 8.39 -35.50
N ASN A 59 -9.07 7.77 -34.66
CA ASN A 59 -9.05 7.96 -33.21
C ASN A 59 -8.32 6.82 -32.47
N PHE A 60 -7.92 5.75 -33.16
CA PHE A 60 -7.25 4.62 -32.53
C PHE A 60 -5.81 4.99 -32.14
N LYS A 61 -5.46 4.73 -30.89
CA LYS A 61 -4.11 4.91 -30.33
C LYS A 61 -3.47 3.57 -30.03
N LEU A 62 -2.30 3.33 -30.62
CA LEU A 62 -1.44 2.25 -30.16
C LEU A 62 -0.52 2.81 -29.07
N GLY A 63 -0.67 2.32 -27.84
CA GLY A 63 -0.04 2.89 -26.66
C GLY A 63 1.05 2.02 -26.05
N ALA A 64 1.92 2.64 -25.25
CA ALA A 64 2.99 1.97 -24.53
C ALA A 64 3.02 2.38 -23.05
N GLY A 65 3.07 1.40 -22.14
CA GLY A 65 3.41 1.61 -20.74
C GLY A 65 4.91 1.86 -20.59
N ILE A 66 5.29 2.90 -19.86
CA ILE A 66 6.70 3.24 -19.64
C ILE A 66 6.90 3.98 -18.31
N SER A 67 8.11 3.90 -17.73
CA SER A 67 8.50 4.77 -16.61
C SER A 67 8.92 6.17 -17.08
N LEU A 68 8.79 7.16 -16.19
CA LEU A 68 9.25 8.52 -16.47
C LEU A 68 10.73 8.59 -16.84
N ASN A 69 11.56 7.85 -16.10
CA ASN A 69 13.00 7.90 -16.29
C ASN A 69 13.41 7.33 -17.65
N GLU A 70 12.84 6.20 -18.07
CA GLU A 70 13.13 5.60 -19.38
C GLU A 70 12.74 6.52 -20.54
N TYR A 71 11.63 7.27 -20.40
CA TYR A 71 11.19 8.20 -21.44
C TYR A 71 12.02 9.50 -21.44
N THR A 72 12.14 10.17 -20.30
CA THR A 72 12.76 11.51 -20.22
C THR A 72 14.28 11.51 -20.29
N SER A 73 14.93 10.37 -20.03
CA SER A 73 16.38 10.18 -20.29
C SER A 73 16.69 9.90 -21.76
N GLN A 74 15.67 9.78 -22.62
CA GLN A 74 15.80 9.39 -24.03
C GLN A 74 16.56 8.05 -24.19
N SER A 75 16.27 7.09 -23.31
CA SER A 75 16.88 5.76 -23.32
C SER A 75 16.57 4.97 -24.61
N LEU A 76 17.10 3.75 -24.72
CA LEU A 76 16.72 2.84 -25.81
C LEU A 76 15.19 2.60 -25.84
N MET A 77 14.55 2.53 -24.67
CA MET A 77 13.10 2.36 -24.58
C MET A 77 12.35 3.55 -25.18
N TYR A 78 12.81 4.79 -24.96
CA TYR A 78 12.24 5.99 -25.60
C TYR A 78 12.23 5.86 -27.13
N ARG A 79 13.32 5.37 -27.72
CA ARG A 79 13.42 5.16 -29.18
C ARG A 79 12.46 4.06 -29.65
N VAL A 80 12.40 2.94 -28.94
CA VAL A 80 11.48 1.83 -29.24
C VAL A 80 10.03 2.31 -29.19
N VAL A 81 9.67 3.04 -28.15
CA VAL A 81 8.32 3.59 -27.96
C VAL A 81 7.95 4.55 -29.10
N ASN A 82 8.75 5.59 -29.34
CA ASN A 82 8.40 6.59 -30.35
C ASN A 82 8.39 6.04 -31.78
N LYS A 83 9.16 4.98 -32.03
CA LYS A 83 9.16 4.29 -33.32
C LYS A 83 7.88 3.46 -33.53
N ASN A 84 7.36 2.84 -32.48
CA ASN A 84 6.29 1.84 -32.59
C ASN A 84 4.90 2.31 -32.14
N PHE A 85 4.78 3.37 -31.35
CA PHE A 85 3.55 3.75 -30.65
C PHE A 85 3.18 5.23 -30.87
N ASP A 86 1.92 5.58 -30.60
CA ASP A 86 1.32 6.92 -30.73
C ASP A 86 1.06 7.60 -29.38
N GLU A 87 0.97 6.82 -28.32
CA GLU A 87 0.56 7.25 -26.99
C GLU A 87 1.43 6.57 -25.91
N ILE A 88 1.72 7.27 -24.82
CA ILE A 88 2.37 6.70 -23.64
C ILE A 88 1.48 6.81 -22.41
N THR A 89 1.60 5.82 -21.53
CA THR A 89 0.98 5.80 -20.20
C THR A 89 2.07 5.55 -19.16
N LEU A 90 2.09 6.34 -18.09
CA LEU A 90 3.16 6.29 -17.09
C LEU A 90 2.82 5.31 -15.99
N GLY A 91 3.79 4.47 -15.61
CA GLY A 91 3.61 3.45 -14.58
C GLY A 91 3.35 4.00 -13.18
N TYR A 92 3.92 5.16 -12.83
CA TYR A 92 3.80 5.73 -11.48
C TYR A 92 3.70 7.26 -11.44
N GLU A 93 4.40 7.98 -12.30
CA GLU A 93 4.72 9.39 -12.09
C GLU A 93 3.57 10.38 -12.35
N MET A 94 2.38 9.88 -12.66
CA MET A 94 1.13 10.66 -12.72
C MET A 94 0.09 10.20 -11.68
N LYS A 95 0.44 9.25 -10.80
CA LYS A 95 -0.39 8.78 -9.68
C LYS A 95 -0.29 9.73 -8.48
N HIS A 96 -1.30 9.70 -7.62
CA HIS A 96 -1.39 10.58 -6.44
C HIS A 96 -0.15 10.53 -5.53
N GLY A 97 0.39 9.33 -5.26
CA GLY A 97 1.59 9.17 -4.43
C GLY A 97 2.87 9.76 -5.03
N ALA A 98 2.95 9.92 -6.35
CA ALA A 98 4.09 10.56 -7.01
C ALA A 98 4.00 12.10 -6.94
N ILE A 99 2.80 12.64 -6.91
CA ILE A 99 2.58 14.09 -7.04
C ILE A 99 2.27 14.76 -5.71
N VAL A 100 1.41 14.18 -4.88
CA VAL A 100 0.93 14.83 -3.65
C VAL A 100 1.97 14.68 -2.55
N GLN A 101 2.47 15.82 -2.07
CA GLN A 101 3.48 15.89 -1.02
C GLN A 101 2.87 15.81 0.38
N ALA A 102 3.71 15.66 1.41
CA ALA A 102 3.25 15.54 2.81
C ALA A 102 2.50 16.77 3.35
N ASP A 103 2.65 17.94 2.71
CA ASP A 103 1.90 19.17 2.99
C ASP A 103 0.69 19.37 2.04
N GLY A 104 0.43 18.41 1.17
CA GLY A 104 -0.63 18.44 0.17
C GLY A 104 -0.33 19.32 -1.04
N LYS A 105 0.90 19.84 -1.22
CA LYS A 105 1.30 20.49 -2.48
C LYS A 105 1.51 19.46 -3.59
N LEU A 106 1.45 19.92 -4.84
CA LEU A 106 1.60 19.08 -6.03
C LEU A 106 3.01 19.26 -6.60
N ALA A 107 3.77 18.17 -6.70
CA ALA A 107 5.08 18.13 -7.36
C ALA A 107 4.91 17.84 -8.87
N LEU A 108 4.78 18.90 -9.67
CA LEU A 108 4.40 18.79 -11.09
C LEU A 108 5.59 18.88 -12.06
N ASP A 109 6.80 19.19 -11.58
CA ASP A 109 7.97 19.43 -12.44
C ASP A 109 8.31 18.22 -13.33
N ASN A 110 8.24 17.02 -12.77
CA ASN A 110 8.48 15.78 -13.49
C ASN A 110 7.42 15.52 -14.58
N VAL A 111 6.16 15.84 -14.28
CA VAL A 111 5.06 15.76 -15.25
C VAL A 111 5.28 16.78 -16.36
N ASN A 112 5.65 18.00 -16.03
CA ASN A 112 5.91 19.05 -17.02
C ASN A 112 7.08 18.69 -17.94
N LYS A 113 8.16 18.10 -17.38
CA LYS A 113 9.28 17.57 -18.17
C LYS A 113 8.82 16.48 -19.12
N LEU A 114 8.03 15.52 -18.65
CA LEU A 114 7.45 14.46 -19.46
C LEU A 114 6.61 15.01 -20.61
N LEU A 115 5.66 15.91 -20.33
CA LEU A 115 4.75 16.47 -21.32
C LEU A 115 5.53 17.20 -22.42
N LYS A 116 6.59 17.93 -22.04
CA LYS A 116 7.50 18.57 -22.99
C LYS A 116 8.21 17.54 -23.88
N THR A 117 8.83 16.52 -23.28
CA THR A 117 9.54 15.47 -24.04
C THR A 117 8.59 14.74 -25.01
N ALA A 118 7.37 14.41 -24.57
CA ALA A 118 6.38 13.74 -25.40
C ALA A 118 5.89 14.62 -26.55
N GLN A 119 5.67 15.92 -26.28
CA GLN A 119 5.32 16.91 -27.30
C GLN A 119 6.41 17.04 -28.37
N GLU A 120 7.68 17.14 -27.97
CA GLU A 120 8.83 17.19 -28.89
C GLU A 120 8.94 15.92 -29.75
N ALA A 121 8.50 14.77 -29.23
CA ALA A 121 8.46 13.50 -29.94
C ALA A 121 7.19 13.30 -30.80
N ASN A 122 6.22 14.22 -30.75
CA ASN A 122 4.88 14.05 -31.32
C ASN A 122 4.17 12.76 -30.84
N VAL A 123 4.30 12.46 -29.55
CA VAL A 123 3.66 11.32 -28.89
C VAL A 123 2.67 11.85 -27.86
N SER A 124 1.45 11.30 -27.88
CA SER A 124 0.40 11.68 -26.94
C SER A 124 0.62 11.04 -25.57
N VAL A 125 0.08 11.65 -24.52
CA VAL A 125 0.13 11.11 -23.16
C VAL A 125 -1.28 10.80 -22.69
N PHE A 126 -1.48 9.59 -22.20
CA PHE A 126 -2.70 9.16 -21.52
C PHE A 126 -2.50 9.33 -20.02
N GLY A 127 -3.40 10.08 -19.38
CA GLY A 127 -3.29 10.38 -17.96
C GLY A 127 -3.72 9.19 -17.09
N HIS A 128 -2.80 8.64 -16.29
CA HIS A 128 -3.06 7.52 -15.40
C HIS A 128 -2.40 7.78 -14.02
N THR A 129 -3.15 7.97 -12.93
CA THR A 129 -4.60 8.02 -12.81
C THR A 129 -5.00 8.99 -11.69
N LEU A 130 -6.22 9.54 -11.75
CA LEU A 130 -6.69 10.55 -10.82
C LEU A 130 -7.20 9.97 -9.51
N CYS A 131 -8.03 8.92 -9.54
CA CYS A 131 -8.53 8.26 -8.31
C CYS A 131 -8.18 6.79 -8.33
N TRP A 132 -7.40 6.34 -7.36
CA TRP A 132 -7.12 4.93 -7.13
C TRP A 132 -7.07 4.66 -5.64
N HIS A 133 -7.15 3.39 -5.25
CA HIS A 133 -7.02 3.00 -3.85
C HIS A 133 -5.56 2.76 -3.46
N ALA A 134 -4.69 2.42 -4.41
CA ALA A 134 -3.26 2.18 -4.21
C ALA A 134 -2.38 3.30 -4.80
N ASN A 135 -1.08 3.25 -4.49
CA ASN A 135 -0.07 4.25 -4.89
C ASN A 135 -0.51 5.69 -4.57
N GLN A 136 -1.14 5.87 -3.41
CA GLN A 136 -1.55 7.15 -2.87
C GLN A 136 -0.51 7.64 -1.87
N ASN A 137 -0.36 8.96 -1.69
CA ASN A 137 0.19 9.49 -0.44
C ASN A 137 -0.85 9.34 0.68
N ALA A 138 -1.08 8.10 1.11
CA ALA A 138 -2.08 7.79 2.13
C ALA A 138 -1.68 8.32 3.51
N THR A 139 -0.38 8.53 3.77
CA THR A 139 0.11 9.23 4.98
C THR A 139 -0.46 10.65 5.07
N TYR A 140 -0.41 11.41 3.98
CA TYR A 140 -1.01 12.74 3.92
C TYR A 140 -2.53 12.68 4.15
N LEU A 141 -3.24 11.79 3.45
CA LEU A 141 -4.69 11.67 3.58
C LEU A 141 -5.12 11.25 4.99
N LYS A 142 -4.44 10.27 5.59
CA LYS A 142 -4.68 9.81 6.97
C LYS A 142 -4.38 10.90 7.99
N LYS A 143 -3.37 11.75 7.74
CA LYS A 143 -3.06 12.92 8.59
C LYS A 143 -4.20 13.93 8.61
N LEU A 144 -4.88 14.18 7.47
CA LEU A 144 -6.01 15.12 7.42
C LEU A 144 -7.15 14.71 8.36
N ILE A 145 -7.42 13.40 8.44
CA ILE A 145 -8.53 12.84 9.22
C ILE A 145 -8.12 12.33 10.60
N ALA A 146 -6.86 12.55 10.99
CA ALA A 146 -6.35 12.17 12.30
C ALA A 146 -7.13 12.91 13.42
N PRO A 147 -7.24 12.32 14.62
CA PRO A 147 -7.89 12.96 15.75
C PRO A 147 -7.25 14.32 16.06
N ASP A 148 -8.08 15.30 16.43
CA ASP A 148 -7.59 16.57 16.95
C ASP A 148 -6.93 16.36 18.31
N VAL A 149 -5.79 17.00 18.53
CA VAL A 149 -5.15 17.02 19.85
C VAL A 149 -5.79 18.15 20.65
N LEU A 150 -6.56 17.80 21.68
CA LEU A 150 -7.23 18.76 22.56
C LEU A 150 -6.27 19.33 23.61
N SER A 151 -5.44 18.46 24.18
CA SER A 151 -4.45 18.83 25.18
C SER A 151 -3.36 17.77 25.26
N SER A 152 -2.14 18.20 25.54
CA SER A 152 -1.03 17.34 25.95
C SER A 152 -0.58 17.77 27.33
N THR A 153 -0.50 16.86 28.30
CA THR A 153 0.24 17.15 29.53
C THR A 153 1.73 16.93 29.29
N GLY A 154 2.58 17.56 30.12
CA GLY A 154 4.00 17.18 30.19
C GLY A 154 4.20 15.91 31.02
N PRO A 155 5.45 15.51 31.32
CA PRO A 155 5.74 14.34 32.14
C PRO A 155 5.00 14.41 33.49
N GLY A 156 4.33 13.32 33.89
CA GLY A 156 3.45 13.33 35.06
C GLY A 156 3.01 11.95 35.54
N TRP A 157 2.12 11.92 36.54
CA TRP A 157 1.57 10.70 37.13
C TRP A 157 0.13 10.50 36.64
N ASP A 158 -0.13 9.42 35.90
CA ASP A 158 -1.46 9.02 35.46
C ASP A 158 -2.08 8.07 36.49
N LEU A 159 -3.36 8.28 36.83
CA LEU A 159 -4.08 7.43 37.78
C LEU A 159 -4.24 6.00 37.23
N ALA A 160 -3.77 5.00 37.97
CA ALA A 160 -3.98 3.58 37.65
C ALA A 160 -5.10 2.95 38.50
N MET A 161 -5.28 3.41 39.73
CA MET A 161 -6.35 2.99 40.63
C MET A 161 -6.49 3.96 41.80
N GLU A 162 -7.71 4.23 42.25
CA GLU A 162 -8.01 4.90 43.51
C GLU A 162 -9.13 4.21 44.28
N ASN A 163 -9.08 4.29 45.62
CA ASN A 163 -10.18 3.99 46.51
C ASN A 163 -10.10 4.90 47.74
N ASP A 164 -11.08 5.78 47.89
CA ASP A 164 -11.26 6.64 49.07
C ASP A 164 -12.11 5.98 50.17
N PHE A 165 -12.67 4.79 49.89
CA PHE A 165 -13.55 4.03 50.77
C PHE A 165 -14.83 4.76 51.20
N GLU A 166 -15.22 5.86 50.56
CA GLU A 166 -16.47 6.59 50.88
C GLU A 166 -17.73 5.87 50.36
N THR A 167 -17.54 4.84 49.53
CA THR A 167 -18.60 3.95 49.02
C THR A 167 -18.26 2.48 49.26
N ASP A 168 -19.26 1.59 49.25
CA ASP A 168 -19.05 0.15 49.47
C ASP A 168 -18.40 -0.55 48.25
N ASN A 169 -17.79 0.21 47.35
CA ASN A 169 -17.14 -0.30 46.15
C ASN A 169 -15.85 -1.07 46.52
N SER A 170 -15.93 -2.40 46.43
CA SER A 170 -14.81 -3.33 46.65
C SER A 170 -14.22 -3.91 45.36
N SER A 171 -14.52 -3.34 44.19
CA SER A 171 -14.06 -3.89 42.90
C SER A 171 -12.54 -4.02 42.79
N ASN A 172 -11.79 -3.13 43.43
CA ASN A 172 -10.34 -3.02 43.39
C ASN A 172 -9.63 -3.50 44.66
N TYR A 173 -10.31 -4.08 45.65
CA TYR A 173 -9.63 -4.69 46.79
C TYR A 173 -10.37 -5.93 47.32
N GLN A 174 -9.66 -6.77 48.07
CA GLN A 174 -10.23 -7.92 48.76
C GLN A 174 -9.34 -8.30 49.94
N VAL A 175 -9.87 -9.03 50.91
CA VAL A 175 -9.11 -9.52 52.07
C VAL A 175 -9.17 -11.04 52.13
N ASN A 176 -8.15 -11.67 52.73
CA ASN A 176 -8.21 -13.11 53.01
C ASN A 176 -8.99 -13.41 54.30
N THR A 177 -9.21 -14.70 54.58
CA THR A 177 -10.09 -15.19 55.65
C THR A 177 -9.62 -14.87 57.07
N ASN A 178 -8.35 -14.47 57.26
CA ASN A 178 -7.79 -14.16 58.58
C ASN A 178 -7.97 -12.69 59.00
N LEU A 179 -8.54 -11.87 58.13
CA LEU A 179 -8.90 -10.47 58.40
C LEU A 179 -10.42 -10.32 58.47
N THR A 180 -10.90 -9.57 59.46
CA THR A 180 -12.28 -9.07 59.48
C THR A 180 -12.30 -7.65 58.93
N ALA A 181 -12.98 -7.43 57.80
CA ALA A 181 -13.14 -6.12 57.18
C ALA A 181 -14.44 -5.43 57.62
N SER A 182 -14.35 -4.13 57.87
CA SER A 182 -15.46 -3.24 58.22
C SER A 182 -15.11 -1.81 57.79
N TYR A 183 -16.02 -0.87 57.95
CA TYR A 183 -15.74 0.56 57.77
C TYR A 183 -15.86 1.30 59.09
N THR A 184 -15.08 2.37 59.26
CA THR A 184 -15.26 3.29 60.38
C THR A 184 -16.56 4.08 60.25
N ALA A 185 -17.01 4.70 61.36
CA ALA A 185 -18.11 5.65 61.31
C ALA A 185 -17.70 6.89 60.49
N VAL A 186 -18.68 7.58 59.89
CA VAL A 186 -18.45 8.85 59.19
C VAL A 186 -17.82 9.87 60.15
N GLY A 187 -16.81 10.60 59.68
CA GLY A 187 -15.98 11.51 60.46
C GLY A 187 -14.77 10.85 61.14
N GLN A 188 -14.53 9.56 60.90
CA GLN A 188 -13.39 8.81 61.45
C GLN A 188 -12.37 8.36 60.38
N GLY A 189 -12.55 8.76 59.13
CA GLY A 189 -11.52 8.64 58.10
C GLY A 189 -10.34 9.59 58.35
N ALA A 190 -9.37 9.58 57.43
CA ALA A 190 -8.22 10.44 57.49
C ALA A 190 -8.63 11.91 57.55
N LYS A 191 -7.90 12.70 58.34
CA LYS A 191 -8.20 14.12 58.62
C LYS A 191 -9.57 14.36 59.29
N GLY A 192 -10.22 13.32 59.82
CA GLY A 192 -11.52 13.43 60.49
C GLY A 192 -12.70 13.61 59.51
N ILE A 193 -12.52 13.24 58.25
CA ILE A 193 -13.52 13.34 57.19
C ILE A 193 -13.91 11.92 56.79
N GLY A 194 -15.18 11.72 56.40
CA GLY A 194 -15.58 10.49 55.72
C GLY A 194 -15.36 9.21 56.53
N ARG A 195 -15.15 8.09 55.86
CA ARG A 195 -14.99 6.77 56.46
C ARG A 195 -13.76 6.06 55.87
N ALA A 196 -13.16 5.16 56.65
CA ALA A 196 -12.00 4.41 56.24
C ALA A 196 -12.26 2.90 56.28
N LEU A 197 -11.52 2.14 55.48
CA LEU A 197 -11.49 0.68 55.58
C LEU A 197 -10.77 0.28 56.87
N LYS A 198 -11.45 -0.47 57.74
CA LYS A 198 -10.90 -1.06 58.97
C LYS A 198 -10.73 -2.56 58.81
N LEU A 199 -9.51 -3.05 58.98
CA LEU A 199 -9.14 -4.46 58.89
C LEU A 199 -8.60 -4.95 60.23
N THR A 200 -9.28 -5.92 60.85
CA THR A 200 -8.88 -6.45 62.15
C THR A 200 -8.18 -7.80 62.00
N ASN A 201 -6.92 -7.88 62.45
CA ASN A 201 -6.23 -9.14 62.70
C ASN A 201 -6.29 -9.45 64.20
N ALA A 202 -7.09 -10.44 64.59
CA ALA A 202 -7.40 -10.70 66.00
C ALA A 202 -6.23 -11.28 66.82
N SER A 203 -5.25 -11.91 66.18
CA SER A 203 -4.11 -12.54 66.86
C SER A 203 -2.85 -12.50 65.99
N VAL A 204 -1.68 -12.53 66.64
CA VAL A 204 -0.40 -12.70 65.93
C VAL A 204 -0.42 -14.04 65.19
N ARG A 205 0.02 -14.03 63.94
CA ARG A 205 0.05 -15.19 63.04
C ARG A 205 1.46 -15.78 62.95
N ALA A 206 1.54 -17.06 62.57
CA ALA A 206 2.82 -17.74 62.40
C ALA A 206 3.64 -17.06 61.28
N ASN A 207 2.96 -16.67 60.20
CA ASN A 207 3.52 -15.91 59.09
C ASN A 207 2.76 -14.60 58.86
N ASP A 208 3.45 -13.56 58.39
CA ASP A 208 2.86 -12.24 58.14
C ASP A 208 1.84 -12.24 56.99
N TRP A 209 2.05 -13.06 55.95
CA TRP A 209 1.14 -13.22 54.81
C TRP A 209 -0.13 -14.03 55.11
N GLU A 210 -0.29 -14.59 56.32
CA GLU A 210 -1.51 -15.31 56.68
C GLU A 210 -2.70 -14.37 56.80
N ALA A 211 -2.51 -13.07 57.07
CA ALA A 211 -3.56 -12.05 57.08
C ALA A 211 -3.22 -10.97 56.04
N GLN A 212 -3.98 -10.87 54.95
CA GLN A 212 -3.63 -10.00 53.81
C GLN A 212 -4.81 -9.16 53.29
N LEU A 213 -4.52 -7.88 53.05
CA LEU A 213 -5.29 -7.02 52.15
C LEU A 213 -4.66 -7.08 50.77
N TYR A 214 -5.47 -7.32 49.75
CA TYR A 214 -5.07 -7.26 48.35
C TYR A 214 -5.71 -6.04 47.69
N VAL A 215 -4.90 -5.21 47.04
CA VAL A 215 -5.33 -4.04 46.28
C VAL A 215 -4.93 -4.24 44.81
N LYS A 216 -5.93 -4.31 43.93
CA LYS A 216 -5.81 -4.59 42.49
C LYS A 216 -5.79 -3.28 41.70
N PHE A 217 -4.93 -3.20 40.68
CA PHE A 217 -4.87 -2.06 39.76
C PHE A 217 -4.59 -2.54 38.34
N SER A 218 -4.87 -1.70 37.35
CA SER A 218 -4.66 -2.00 35.94
C SER A 218 -4.07 -0.78 35.22
N PRO A 219 -3.18 -0.94 34.23
CA PRO A 219 -2.61 -2.20 33.75
C PRO A 219 -1.59 -2.81 34.72
N ALA A 220 -1.26 -4.09 34.51
CA ALA A 220 -0.14 -4.74 35.18
C ALA A 220 1.18 -4.00 34.90
N VAL A 221 2.09 -4.02 35.88
CA VAL A 221 3.35 -3.27 35.82
C VAL A 221 4.31 -3.86 34.78
N LYS A 222 5.00 -3.01 34.00
CA LYS A 222 6.01 -3.46 33.02
C LYS A 222 7.42 -3.07 33.44
N LEU A 223 8.42 -3.87 33.06
CA LEU A 223 9.83 -3.63 33.38
C LEU A 223 10.25 -2.19 33.03
N GLY A 224 10.82 -1.48 34.01
CA GLY A 224 11.28 -0.11 33.85
C GLY A 224 10.21 0.98 34.03
N ASP A 225 8.92 0.63 34.09
CA ASP A 225 7.88 1.61 34.43
C ASP A 225 8.09 2.13 35.86
N LYS A 226 7.67 3.37 36.13
CA LYS A 226 7.64 3.93 37.49
C LYS A 226 6.21 4.01 37.99
N TYR A 227 6.01 3.66 39.25
CA TYR A 227 4.71 3.72 39.92
C TYR A 227 4.84 4.43 41.27
N LYS A 228 3.76 5.09 41.70
CA LYS A 228 3.65 5.77 42.99
C LYS A 228 2.40 5.27 43.73
N LEU A 229 2.59 4.76 44.94
CA LEU A 229 1.53 4.45 45.90
C LEU A 229 1.40 5.61 46.88
N THR A 230 0.21 6.15 47.03
CA THR A 230 -0.16 7.11 48.08
C THR A 230 -1.34 6.56 48.86
N MET A 231 -1.32 6.64 50.19
CA MET A 231 -2.44 6.23 51.04
C MET A 231 -2.34 6.85 52.42
N ASP A 232 -3.46 7.10 53.05
CA ASP A 232 -3.51 7.44 54.47
C ASP A 232 -3.71 6.15 55.27
N VAL A 233 -2.87 5.93 56.30
CA VAL A 233 -2.88 4.71 57.11
C VAL A 233 -2.75 5.01 58.60
N ARG A 234 -3.32 4.13 59.44
CA ARG A 234 -3.02 4.05 60.88
C ARG A 234 -3.30 2.65 61.40
N ALA A 235 -2.91 2.36 62.64
CA ALA A 235 -3.30 1.13 63.33
C ALA A 235 -3.53 1.38 64.83
N ASP A 236 -4.35 0.54 65.48
CA ASP A 236 -4.59 0.67 66.92
C ASP A 236 -3.33 0.34 67.75
N VAL A 237 -2.49 -0.56 67.24
CA VAL A 237 -1.15 -0.88 67.74
C VAL A 237 -0.13 -0.61 66.64
N ALA A 238 0.95 0.10 66.98
CA ALA A 238 2.01 0.44 66.04
C ALA A 238 2.65 -0.82 65.43
N ALA A 239 2.90 -0.78 64.12
CA ALA A 239 3.40 -1.91 63.35
C ALA A 239 4.17 -1.44 62.10
N SER A 240 4.92 -2.34 61.49
CA SER A 240 5.51 -2.15 60.17
C SER A 240 5.30 -3.41 59.35
N THR A 241 4.59 -3.32 58.23
CA THR A 241 4.19 -4.50 57.46
C THR A 241 4.73 -4.45 56.03
N PRO A 242 5.36 -5.52 55.51
CA PRO A 242 5.82 -5.52 54.13
C PRO A 242 4.65 -5.57 53.14
N THR A 243 4.93 -5.14 51.91
CA THR A 243 4.06 -5.36 50.76
C THR A 243 4.62 -6.44 49.84
N GLN A 244 3.76 -7.11 49.09
CA GLN A 244 4.15 -8.10 48.08
C GLN A 244 3.56 -7.75 46.72
N ALA A 245 4.29 -8.10 45.66
CA ALA A 245 3.84 -8.00 44.28
C ALA A 245 3.20 -9.34 43.90
N GLN A 246 1.96 -9.28 43.43
CA GLN A 246 1.20 -10.48 43.06
C GLN A 246 0.59 -10.33 41.65
N LEU A 247 0.54 -11.44 40.91
CA LEU A 247 -0.04 -11.54 39.55
C LEU A 247 -1.57 -11.42 39.56
N ASN A 248 -2.16 -11.77 40.69
CA ASN A 248 -3.55 -11.64 41.08
C ASN A 248 -3.60 -11.83 42.61
N PRO A 249 -4.70 -11.53 43.30
CA PRO A 249 -4.80 -11.80 44.73
C PRO A 249 -4.52 -13.27 45.09
N GLY A 250 -3.50 -13.50 45.92
CA GLY A 250 -2.96 -14.81 46.30
C GLY A 250 -1.82 -15.32 45.40
N GLY A 251 -1.64 -14.76 44.20
CA GLY A 251 -0.61 -15.15 43.23
C GLY A 251 0.74 -14.48 43.49
N TYR A 252 1.41 -14.84 44.60
CA TYR A 252 2.71 -14.29 45.00
C TYR A 252 3.78 -14.37 43.89
N LYS A 253 4.50 -13.26 43.68
CA LYS A 253 5.67 -13.21 42.78
C LYS A 253 6.91 -12.62 43.45
N HIS A 254 6.78 -11.52 44.18
CA HIS A 254 7.93 -10.84 44.78
C HIS A 254 7.59 -10.27 46.16
N TRP A 255 8.55 -10.36 47.07
CA TRP A 255 8.52 -9.65 48.35
C TRP A 255 8.98 -8.20 48.12
N ASP A 256 8.44 -7.24 48.88
CA ASP A 256 8.77 -5.81 48.79
C ASP A 256 8.35 -5.12 47.48
N PHE A 257 7.03 -5.00 47.26
CA PHE A 257 6.54 -4.29 46.07
C PHE A 257 6.64 -2.77 46.20
N PHE A 258 6.15 -2.24 47.31
CA PHE A 258 6.10 -0.81 47.65
C PHE A 258 6.67 -0.55 49.04
N GLY A 259 7.69 -1.27 49.50
CA GLY A 259 8.25 -1.06 50.83
C GLY A 259 7.45 -1.71 51.96
N ALA A 260 8.01 -1.62 53.16
CA ALA A 260 7.27 -1.81 54.39
C ALA A 260 6.49 -0.53 54.74
N VAL A 261 5.23 -0.71 55.10
CA VAL A 261 4.30 0.37 55.48
C VAL A 261 4.34 0.55 56.99
N PRO A 262 4.72 1.72 57.50
CA PRO A 262 4.65 2.02 58.93
C PRO A 262 3.23 2.43 59.32
N TYR A 263 2.70 1.81 60.38
CA TYR A 263 1.45 2.20 61.01
C TYR A 263 1.74 2.68 62.43
N ILE A 264 1.21 3.84 62.76
CA ILE A 264 1.18 4.38 64.12
C ILE A 264 -0.27 4.62 64.53
N THR A 265 -0.49 5.06 65.78
CA THR A 265 -1.83 5.24 66.35
C THR A 265 -2.59 6.46 65.81
N THR A 266 -1.94 7.28 64.99
CA THR A 266 -2.52 8.44 64.32
C THR A 266 -2.41 8.28 62.80
N TRP A 267 -3.30 8.96 62.07
CA TRP A 267 -3.29 8.95 60.60
C TRP A 267 -1.99 9.53 60.05
N THR A 268 -1.33 8.77 59.17
CA THR A 268 -0.15 9.21 58.43
C THR A 268 -0.33 8.95 56.94
N THR A 269 0.12 9.89 56.10
CA THR A 269 0.16 9.68 54.66
C THR A 269 1.44 8.94 54.28
N TYR A 270 1.30 7.74 53.71
CA TYR A 270 2.36 6.95 53.11
C TYR A 270 2.48 7.28 51.63
N VAL A 271 3.69 7.63 51.17
CA VAL A 271 3.99 7.83 49.75
C VAL A 271 5.22 7.00 49.40
N LYS A 272 5.11 6.16 48.37
CA LYS A 272 6.24 5.37 47.85
C LYS A 272 6.26 5.35 46.34
N GLU A 273 7.39 5.74 45.78
CA GLU A 273 7.71 5.55 44.38
C GLU A 273 8.61 4.33 44.18
N ILE A 274 8.37 3.61 43.09
CA ILE A 274 9.16 2.45 42.68
C ILE A 274 9.50 2.52 41.19
N THR A 275 10.56 1.84 40.81
CA THR A 275 10.82 1.46 39.41
C THR A 275 10.69 -0.06 39.30
N VAL A 276 9.89 -0.51 38.35
CA VAL A 276 9.53 -1.91 38.18
C VAL A 276 10.75 -2.70 37.73
N THR A 277 11.10 -3.74 38.48
CA THR A 277 12.19 -4.68 38.16
C THR A 277 11.64 -5.97 37.56
N SER A 278 12.52 -6.84 37.07
CA SER A 278 12.15 -8.14 36.49
C SER A 278 11.40 -9.05 37.46
N ASN A 279 11.64 -8.91 38.77
CA ASN A 279 11.01 -9.73 39.79
C ASN A 279 9.51 -9.44 39.95
N MET A 280 9.06 -8.23 39.62
CA MET A 280 7.68 -7.78 39.85
C MET A 280 6.88 -7.51 38.56
N VAL A 281 7.50 -7.70 37.38
CA VAL A 281 6.82 -7.52 36.07
C VAL A 281 5.52 -8.32 36.00
N ASP A 282 4.53 -7.83 35.27
CA ASP A 282 3.19 -8.42 35.10
C ASP A 282 2.35 -8.53 36.38
N CYS A 283 2.84 -8.06 37.53
CA CYS A 283 2.02 -7.95 38.74
C CYS A 283 1.00 -6.82 38.61
N ASN A 284 -0.19 -7.03 39.15
CA ASN A 284 -1.29 -6.07 39.13
C ASN A 284 -1.94 -5.92 40.52
N THR A 285 -1.36 -6.54 41.54
CA THR A 285 -1.91 -6.60 42.89
C THR A 285 -0.84 -6.31 43.92
N ILE A 286 -1.13 -5.39 44.84
CA ILE A 286 -0.36 -5.13 46.06
C ILE A 286 -0.99 -5.97 47.17
N ALA A 287 -0.22 -6.83 47.83
CA ALA A 287 -0.66 -7.48 49.06
C ALA A 287 0.02 -6.86 50.27
N PHE A 288 -0.75 -6.47 51.28
CA PHE A 288 -0.24 -5.96 52.56
C PHE A 288 -0.26 -7.07 53.60
N ASN A 289 0.88 -7.41 54.20
CA ASN A 289 1.04 -8.55 55.10
C ASN A 289 0.80 -8.17 56.57
N LEU A 290 -0.42 -8.34 57.06
CA LEU A 290 -0.88 -7.81 58.35
C LEU A 290 -0.79 -8.81 59.52
N GLY A 291 -0.20 -10.00 59.30
CA GLY A 291 -0.28 -11.10 60.26
C GLY A 291 0.57 -10.98 61.53
N LYS A 292 1.65 -10.18 61.54
CA LYS A 292 2.62 -10.15 62.66
C LYS A 292 2.21 -9.28 63.85
N THR A 293 1.12 -8.52 63.73
CA THR A 293 0.63 -7.67 64.81
C THR A 293 -0.88 -7.88 64.95
N ALA A 294 -1.33 -8.22 66.15
CA ALA A 294 -2.74 -8.24 66.49
C ALA A 294 -3.21 -6.79 66.68
N SER A 295 -3.98 -6.27 65.74
CA SER A 295 -4.35 -4.85 65.66
C SER A 295 -5.52 -4.67 64.69
N SER A 296 -6.17 -3.51 64.75
CA SER A 296 -6.94 -3.02 63.62
C SER A 296 -6.07 -2.07 62.80
N PHE A 297 -5.98 -2.31 61.49
CA PHE A 297 -5.32 -1.45 60.51
C PHE A 297 -6.37 -0.68 59.74
N TYR A 298 -6.08 0.58 59.43
CA TYR A 298 -7.01 1.48 58.76
C TYR A 298 -6.36 2.03 57.50
N TYR A 299 -7.12 2.08 56.41
CA TYR A 299 -6.71 2.58 55.11
C TYR A 299 -7.73 3.59 54.60
N ASP A 300 -7.23 4.68 54.05
CA ASP A 300 -8.01 5.73 53.43
C ASP A 300 -7.23 6.32 52.23
N ASN A 301 -7.92 6.90 51.26
CA ASN A 301 -7.35 7.59 50.09
C ASN A 301 -6.24 6.81 49.36
N VAL A 302 -6.43 5.51 49.14
CA VAL A 302 -5.44 4.64 48.47
C VAL A 302 -5.40 4.97 46.99
N LYS A 303 -4.24 5.37 46.47
CA LYS A 303 -4.02 5.75 45.08
C LYS A 303 -2.75 5.10 44.54
N VAL A 304 -2.85 4.47 43.37
CA VAL A 304 -1.70 3.99 42.59
C VAL A 304 -1.66 4.78 41.29
N GLU A 305 -0.52 5.37 40.99
CA GLU A 305 -0.28 6.17 39.79
C GLU A 305 0.90 5.61 38.99
N LYS A 306 0.82 5.65 37.66
CA LYS A 306 1.89 5.30 36.73
C LYS A 306 2.56 6.56 36.19
N TYR A 307 3.88 6.61 36.18
CA TYR A 307 4.59 7.73 35.55
C TYR A 307 4.49 7.65 34.02
N ASN A 308 4.13 8.77 33.41
CA ASN A 308 4.08 8.95 31.97
C ASN A 308 5.10 10.02 31.57
N ALA A 309 6.20 9.58 30.95
CA ALA A 309 7.33 10.45 30.59
C ALA A 309 7.02 11.42 29.44
N THR A 310 6.00 11.16 28.63
CA THR A 310 5.58 12.02 27.51
C THR A 310 4.35 12.86 27.84
N GLY A 311 3.73 12.60 28.99
CA GLY A 311 2.41 13.09 29.34
C GLY A 311 1.29 12.43 28.52
N SER A 312 0.07 12.75 28.92
CA SER A 312 -1.16 12.22 28.35
C SER A 312 -1.65 13.13 27.23
N VAL A 313 -1.90 12.55 26.05
CA VAL A 313 -2.51 13.26 24.92
C VAL A 313 -3.99 12.96 24.91
N LYS A 314 -4.81 13.98 25.15
CA LYS A 314 -6.24 13.89 24.97
C LYS A 314 -6.55 14.23 23.52
N THR A 315 -7.15 13.29 22.80
CA THR A 315 -7.58 13.48 21.42
C THR A 315 -9.10 13.53 21.30
N GLN A 316 -9.58 14.11 20.20
CA GLN A 316 -10.97 14.06 19.78
C GLN A 316 -11.04 13.53 18.36
N GLU A 317 -11.80 12.47 18.15
CA GLU A 317 -12.09 11.95 16.82
C GLU A 317 -12.86 13.00 15.99
N LYS A 318 -12.43 13.19 14.75
CA LYS A 318 -13.20 13.98 13.79
C LYS A 318 -14.50 13.26 13.46
N SER A 319 -15.60 14.01 13.41
CA SER A 319 -16.89 13.50 12.95
C SER A 319 -16.81 13.03 11.49
N PRO A 320 -17.71 12.12 11.06
CA PRO A 320 -17.79 11.69 9.67
C PRO A 320 -17.91 12.85 8.68
N GLU A 321 -18.69 13.89 9.01
CA GLU A 321 -18.87 15.06 8.14
C GLU A 321 -17.58 15.88 8.01
N GLN A 322 -16.84 16.08 9.10
CA GLN A 322 -15.52 16.73 9.04
C GLN A 322 -14.54 15.93 8.18
N LYS A 323 -14.50 14.60 8.35
CA LYS A 323 -13.63 13.72 7.54
C LYS A 323 -14.02 13.81 6.06
N LYS A 324 -15.32 13.81 5.74
CA LYS A 324 -15.83 13.98 4.37
C LYS A 324 -15.41 15.31 3.75
N ILE A 325 -15.56 16.43 4.47
CA ILE A 325 -15.16 17.76 3.98
C ILE A 325 -13.66 17.80 3.69
N LEU A 326 -12.82 17.28 4.59
CA LEU A 326 -11.37 17.31 4.46
C LEU A 326 -10.88 16.43 3.30
N ILE A 327 -11.40 15.21 3.18
CA ILE A 327 -11.05 14.31 2.08
C ILE A 327 -11.60 14.82 0.75
N GLY A 328 -12.80 15.40 0.73
CA GLY A 328 -13.38 16.02 -0.47
C GLY A 328 -12.55 17.20 -0.96
N GLY A 329 -12.09 18.06 -0.03
CA GLY A 329 -11.18 19.16 -0.36
C GLY A 329 -9.81 18.70 -0.88
N ALA A 330 -9.28 17.60 -0.33
CA ALA A 330 -8.04 17.00 -0.83
C ALA A 330 -8.22 16.43 -2.25
N LEU A 331 -9.35 15.76 -2.52
CA LEU A 331 -9.69 15.23 -3.84
C LEU A 331 -9.82 16.34 -4.88
N ASP A 332 -10.55 17.43 -4.56
CA ASP A 332 -10.67 18.60 -5.44
C ASP A 332 -9.30 19.19 -5.77
N LYS A 333 -8.51 19.52 -4.73
CA LYS A 333 -7.19 20.13 -4.92
C LYS A 333 -6.29 19.27 -5.82
N TRP A 334 -6.28 17.95 -5.59
CA TRP A 334 -5.51 16.99 -6.37
C TRP A 334 -5.95 16.95 -7.83
N ILE A 335 -7.24 16.66 -8.10
CA ILE A 335 -7.77 16.50 -9.46
C ILE A 335 -7.68 17.83 -10.22
N THR A 336 -8.15 18.92 -9.61
CA THR A 336 -8.15 20.23 -10.26
C THR A 336 -6.73 20.66 -10.62
N GLY A 337 -5.76 20.53 -9.70
CA GLY A 337 -4.38 20.92 -9.97
C GLY A 337 -3.71 20.06 -11.04
N MET A 338 -3.86 18.73 -10.97
CA MET A 338 -3.26 17.80 -11.94
C MET A 338 -3.84 17.99 -13.34
N VAL A 339 -5.18 18.04 -13.45
CA VAL A 339 -5.87 18.15 -14.74
C VAL A 339 -5.62 19.51 -15.37
N THR A 340 -5.67 20.61 -14.60
CA THR A 340 -5.38 21.96 -15.12
C THR A 340 -3.96 22.06 -15.67
N ASN A 341 -2.97 21.53 -14.93
CA ASN A 341 -1.57 21.53 -15.36
C ASN A 341 -1.37 20.76 -16.68
N CYS A 342 -2.08 19.64 -16.83
CA CYS A 342 -1.93 18.76 -17.99
C CYS A 342 -2.84 19.10 -19.17
N ALA A 343 -3.85 19.97 -18.99
CA ALA A 343 -4.89 20.27 -19.97
C ALA A 343 -4.36 20.63 -21.38
N PRO A 344 -3.22 21.32 -21.55
CA PRO A 344 -2.68 21.58 -22.89
C PRO A 344 -2.32 20.31 -23.67
N SER A 345 -1.82 19.28 -23.00
CA SER A 345 -1.15 18.14 -23.65
C SER A 345 -1.87 16.80 -23.46
N VAL A 346 -2.55 16.59 -22.34
CA VAL A 346 -3.26 15.34 -22.03
C VAL A 346 -4.73 15.47 -22.39
N LYS A 347 -5.22 14.58 -23.27
CA LYS A 347 -6.59 14.62 -23.80
C LYS A 347 -7.44 13.42 -23.40
N ALA A 348 -6.89 12.49 -22.63
CA ALA A 348 -7.62 11.36 -22.09
C ALA A 348 -7.06 10.94 -20.73
N TRP A 349 -7.94 10.48 -19.84
CA TRP A 349 -7.62 10.15 -18.46
C TRP A 349 -8.34 8.90 -17.98
N ASP A 350 -7.63 8.07 -17.24
CA ASP A 350 -8.25 7.21 -16.23
C ASP A 350 -8.61 8.07 -15.03
N VAL A 351 -9.91 8.39 -14.91
CA VAL A 351 -10.41 9.21 -13.80
C VAL A 351 -10.51 8.37 -12.53
N VAL A 352 -10.99 7.13 -12.67
CA VAL A 352 -11.12 6.18 -11.57
C VAL A 352 -10.51 4.86 -12.01
N ASN A 353 -9.55 4.36 -11.23
CA ASN A 353 -8.86 3.10 -11.44
C ASN A 353 -9.25 2.11 -10.35
N GLU A 354 -9.54 0.87 -10.77
CA GLU A 354 -9.80 -0.31 -9.94
C GLU A 354 -10.79 -0.10 -8.80
N PRO A 355 -11.99 0.42 -9.09
CA PRO A 355 -13.00 0.65 -8.07
C PRO A 355 -13.63 -0.63 -7.54
N MET A 356 -13.72 -1.70 -8.34
CA MET A 356 -14.54 -2.88 -8.02
C MET A 356 -13.80 -3.90 -7.16
N ASP A 357 -14.48 -4.45 -6.17
CA ASP A 357 -13.92 -5.49 -5.30
C ASP A 357 -13.83 -6.85 -6.02
N ASP A 358 -12.75 -7.61 -5.79
CA ASP A 358 -12.54 -8.89 -6.46
C ASP A 358 -13.38 -10.02 -5.86
N GLY A 359 -13.62 -9.98 -4.54
CA GLY A 359 -14.42 -10.97 -3.82
C GLY A 359 -15.91 -10.63 -3.84
N LYS A 360 -16.25 -9.35 -4.04
CA LYS A 360 -17.61 -8.85 -4.18
C LYS A 360 -17.77 -8.01 -5.45
N PRO A 361 -17.90 -8.65 -6.63
CA PRO A 361 -17.74 -7.99 -7.93
C PRO A 361 -18.67 -6.82 -8.26
N TYR A 362 -19.77 -6.63 -7.51
CA TYR A 362 -20.74 -5.54 -7.65
C TYR A 362 -20.60 -4.45 -6.55
N GLU A 363 -19.67 -4.62 -5.61
CA GLU A 363 -19.36 -3.65 -4.56
C GLU A 363 -18.04 -2.92 -4.84
N LEU A 364 -17.92 -1.70 -4.30
CA LEU A 364 -16.66 -0.96 -4.35
C LEU A 364 -15.67 -1.50 -3.33
N LYS A 365 -14.37 -1.46 -3.65
CA LYS A 365 -13.31 -1.81 -2.69
C LYS A 365 -13.40 -0.92 -1.44
N THR A 366 -13.16 -1.50 -0.28
CA THR A 366 -13.14 -0.80 1.02
C THR A 366 -11.94 -1.21 1.85
N GLY A 367 -11.40 -0.27 2.63
CA GLY A 367 -10.39 -0.53 3.65
C GLY A 367 -11.01 -0.92 5.00
N VAL A 368 -12.32 -0.75 5.16
CA VAL A 368 -13.02 -1.05 6.42
C VAL A 368 -12.87 -2.53 6.77
N GLY A 369 -12.39 -2.80 7.98
CA GLY A 369 -12.18 -4.16 8.49
C GLY A 369 -10.89 -4.83 8.02
N ARG A 370 -10.07 -4.19 7.18
CA ARG A 370 -8.77 -4.74 6.76
C ARG A 370 -7.73 -4.51 7.86
N VAL A 371 -7.09 -5.59 8.30
CA VAL A 371 -5.91 -5.56 9.16
C VAL A 371 -4.65 -5.49 8.28
N ASN A 372 -3.67 -4.66 8.63
CA ASN A 372 -2.41 -4.48 7.89
C ASN A 372 -2.55 -3.93 6.46
N MET A 373 -3.32 -2.85 6.29
CA MET A 373 -3.36 -2.13 5.01
C MET A 373 -1.97 -1.60 4.59
N PRO A 374 -1.57 -1.75 3.32
CA PRO A 374 -0.36 -1.12 2.78
C PRO A 374 -0.28 0.38 3.05
N ALA A 375 0.94 0.88 3.17
CA ALA A 375 1.20 2.27 3.58
C ALA A 375 0.72 3.29 2.54
N ASP A 376 0.63 2.91 1.27
CA ASP A 376 0.19 3.72 0.14
C ASP A 376 -1.28 3.47 -0.25
N GLU A 377 -2.03 2.70 0.56
CA GLU A 377 -3.46 2.46 0.33
C GLU A 377 -4.37 3.43 1.10
N PHE A 378 -5.35 3.98 0.37
CA PHE A 378 -6.44 4.81 0.87
C PHE A 378 -7.70 4.68 0.01
N TYR A 379 -8.86 4.41 0.62
CA TYR A 379 -10.11 4.17 -0.10
C TYR A 379 -11.02 5.39 -0.02
N TRP A 380 -11.12 6.14 -1.12
CA TRP A 380 -11.94 7.36 -1.22
C TRP A 380 -13.40 7.14 -0.84
N GLN A 381 -13.96 5.99 -1.23
CA GLN A 381 -15.37 5.65 -0.98
C GLN A 381 -15.70 5.50 0.52
N ASP A 382 -14.73 5.13 1.36
CA ASP A 382 -14.95 4.96 2.81
C ASP A 382 -15.29 6.29 3.51
N TYR A 383 -14.97 7.42 2.88
CA TYR A 383 -15.20 8.77 3.42
C TYR A 383 -16.16 9.60 2.59
N LEU A 384 -16.16 9.41 1.26
CA LEU A 384 -16.98 10.18 0.33
C LEU A 384 -18.19 9.40 -0.19
N GLY A 385 -18.30 8.11 0.15
CA GLY A 385 -19.30 7.21 -0.40
C GLY A 385 -19.09 6.93 -1.89
N LYS A 386 -20.07 6.26 -2.51
CA LYS A 386 -20.07 5.92 -3.94
C LYS A 386 -19.96 7.15 -4.86
N ASP A 387 -20.36 8.32 -4.36
CA ASP A 387 -20.31 9.61 -5.08
C ASP A 387 -18.90 10.18 -5.24
N TYR A 388 -17.86 9.59 -4.63
CA TYR A 388 -16.48 10.02 -4.88
C TYR A 388 -16.11 9.99 -6.38
N ALA A 389 -16.60 8.98 -7.11
CA ALA A 389 -16.36 8.86 -8.55
C ALA A 389 -17.18 9.90 -9.33
N VAL A 390 -18.43 10.16 -8.92
CA VAL A 390 -19.26 11.23 -9.52
C VAL A 390 -18.53 12.56 -9.40
N GLU A 391 -18.00 12.86 -8.21
CA GLU A 391 -17.26 14.08 -7.95
C GLU A 391 -15.94 14.12 -8.74
N ALA A 392 -15.21 13.00 -8.84
CA ALA A 392 -14.00 12.92 -9.63
C ALA A 392 -14.24 13.24 -11.12
N PHE A 393 -15.26 12.63 -11.73
CA PHE A 393 -15.64 12.94 -13.12
C PHE A 393 -16.07 14.39 -13.28
N ARG A 394 -16.84 14.94 -12.34
CA ARG A 394 -17.26 16.35 -12.36
C ARG A 394 -16.06 17.30 -12.31
N LEU A 395 -15.12 17.06 -11.41
CA LEU A 395 -13.90 17.84 -11.25
C LEU A 395 -13.01 17.76 -12.48
N THR A 396 -12.78 16.55 -13.02
CA THR A 396 -11.96 16.38 -14.22
C THR A 396 -12.59 17.10 -15.42
N ARG A 397 -13.92 17.05 -15.59
CA ARG A 397 -14.61 17.82 -16.63
C ARG A 397 -14.49 19.33 -16.45
N LYS A 398 -14.63 19.80 -15.21
CA LYS A 398 -14.56 21.23 -14.88
C LYS A 398 -13.17 21.80 -15.15
N SER A 399 -12.13 21.01 -14.88
CA SER A 399 -10.73 21.47 -14.88
C SER A 399 -9.98 21.13 -16.18
N GLY A 400 -10.51 20.22 -16.99
CA GLY A 400 -9.95 19.82 -18.29
C GLY A 400 -10.61 20.52 -19.48
N ASN A 401 -10.42 19.95 -20.68
CA ASN A 401 -11.05 20.44 -21.89
C ASN A 401 -12.38 19.71 -22.16
N SER A 402 -13.31 20.38 -22.84
CA SER A 402 -14.61 19.79 -23.21
C SER A 402 -14.50 18.54 -24.11
N GLY A 403 -13.41 18.45 -24.89
CA GLY A 403 -13.15 17.32 -25.79
C GLY A 403 -12.44 16.12 -25.15
N ASP A 404 -11.94 16.25 -23.92
CA ASP A 404 -11.14 15.21 -23.28
C ASP A 404 -11.94 13.92 -23.09
N LYS A 405 -11.29 12.75 -23.13
CA LYS A 405 -11.93 11.44 -22.96
C LYS A 405 -11.69 10.88 -21.57
N LEU A 406 -12.77 10.65 -20.83
CA LEU A 406 -12.68 10.21 -19.43
C LEU A 406 -13.10 8.76 -19.28
N PHE A 407 -12.16 7.96 -18.79
CA PHE A 407 -12.26 6.53 -18.62
C PHE A 407 -12.42 6.13 -17.16
N ILE A 408 -13.09 5.00 -16.95
CA ILE A 408 -12.94 4.17 -15.77
C ILE A 408 -12.14 2.92 -16.16
N ASN A 409 -11.16 2.51 -15.37
CA ASN A 409 -10.22 1.42 -15.71
C ASN A 409 -10.20 0.36 -14.62
N ASP A 410 -10.13 -0.92 -14.97
CA ASP A 410 -10.03 -2.03 -14.00
C ASP A 410 -9.40 -3.29 -14.62
N TYR A 411 -8.92 -4.19 -13.78
CA TYR A 411 -8.38 -5.51 -14.13
C TYR A 411 -9.37 -6.64 -13.85
N ASN A 412 -9.05 -7.84 -14.33
CA ASN A 412 -9.83 -9.07 -14.16
C ASN A 412 -11.25 -9.02 -14.76
N LEU A 413 -11.54 -8.10 -15.67
CA LEU A 413 -12.86 -8.04 -16.34
C LEU A 413 -13.08 -9.22 -17.30
N GLU A 414 -11.99 -9.72 -17.86
CA GLU A 414 -11.84 -10.94 -18.67
C GLU A 414 -11.73 -12.20 -17.82
N TYR A 415 -11.45 -12.09 -16.52
CA TYR A 415 -11.38 -13.23 -15.61
C TYR A 415 -12.70 -13.45 -14.86
N SER A 416 -13.28 -12.36 -14.36
CA SER A 416 -14.55 -12.29 -13.64
C SER A 416 -15.56 -11.48 -14.45
N ILE A 417 -16.43 -12.18 -15.18
CA ILE A 417 -17.50 -11.55 -15.94
C ILE A 417 -18.47 -10.77 -15.05
N ASP A 418 -18.64 -11.20 -13.79
CA ASP A 418 -19.43 -10.44 -12.82
C ASP A 418 -18.75 -9.13 -12.42
N LYS A 419 -17.41 -9.07 -12.36
CA LYS A 419 -16.68 -7.81 -12.12
C LYS A 419 -16.83 -6.85 -13.30
N CYS A 420 -16.80 -7.37 -14.53
CA CYS A 420 -17.11 -6.59 -15.74
C CYS A 420 -18.52 -5.98 -15.67
N LYS A 421 -19.54 -6.79 -15.33
CA LYS A 421 -20.90 -6.30 -15.14
C LYS A 421 -21.03 -5.29 -14.00
N GLY A 422 -20.35 -5.52 -12.88
CA GLY A 422 -20.30 -4.61 -11.75
C GLY A 422 -19.71 -3.24 -12.11
N LEU A 423 -18.63 -3.23 -12.89
CA LEU A 423 -18.04 -1.99 -13.41
C LEU A 423 -19.01 -1.25 -14.35
N ILE A 424 -19.69 -1.96 -15.26
CA ILE A 424 -20.71 -1.38 -16.15
C ILE A 424 -21.88 -0.80 -15.34
N GLN A 425 -22.30 -1.48 -14.27
CA GLN A 425 -23.32 -0.95 -13.36
C GLN A 425 -22.82 0.29 -12.61
N PHE A 426 -21.54 0.34 -12.24
CA PHE A 426 -20.97 1.52 -11.60
C PHE A 426 -20.86 2.72 -12.58
N VAL A 427 -20.50 2.47 -13.83
CA VAL A 427 -20.59 3.48 -14.91
C VAL A 427 -22.01 4.02 -15.01
N THR A 428 -23.00 3.14 -15.08
CA THR A 428 -24.42 3.55 -15.15
C THR A 428 -24.83 4.39 -13.94
N TYR A 429 -24.33 4.05 -12.74
CA TYR A 429 -24.56 4.84 -11.54
C TYR A 429 -23.98 6.26 -11.66
N ILE A 430 -22.72 6.39 -12.11
CA ILE A 430 -22.07 7.69 -12.28
C ILE A 430 -22.88 8.57 -13.25
N GLU A 431 -23.37 7.96 -14.34
CA GLU A 431 -24.16 8.67 -15.34
C GLU A 431 -25.56 9.05 -14.87
N SER A 432 -26.19 8.21 -14.04
CA SER A 432 -27.48 8.53 -13.39
C SER A 432 -27.39 9.77 -12.48
N LYS A 433 -26.17 10.16 -12.08
CA LYS A 433 -25.89 11.35 -11.26
C LYS A 433 -25.45 12.57 -12.11
N GLY A 434 -25.63 12.52 -13.42
CA GLY A 434 -25.43 13.64 -14.34
C GLY A 434 -23.99 13.81 -14.84
N GLN A 435 -23.10 12.86 -14.55
CA GLN A 435 -21.75 12.85 -15.14
C GLN A 435 -21.71 12.00 -16.41
N LYS A 436 -20.64 12.11 -17.18
CA LYS A 436 -20.44 11.33 -18.40
C LYS A 436 -19.12 10.57 -18.34
N VAL A 437 -19.22 9.25 -18.42
CA VAL A 437 -18.10 8.34 -18.65
C VAL A 437 -18.00 8.12 -20.16
N ASP A 438 -16.90 8.53 -20.79
CA ASP A 438 -16.75 8.35 -22.24
C ASP A 438 -16.30 6.93 -22.58
N GLY A 439 -15.54 6.29 -21.69
CA GLY A 439 -14.90 5.03 -21.98
C GLY A 439 -14.67 4.11 -20.78
N ILE A 440 -14.43 2.84 -21.10
CA ILE A 440 -14.07 1.80 -20.15
C ILE A 440 -12.71 1.22 -20.59
N GLY A 441 -11.74 1.31 -19.70
CA GLY A 441 -10.44 0.67 -19.81
C GLY A 441 -10.52 -0.75 -19.24
N THR A 442 -9.91 -1.69 -19.94
CA THR A 442 -9.72 -3.05 -19.47
C THR A 442 -8.23 -3.37 -19.52
N GLN A 443 -7.62 -3.61 -18.35
CA GLN A 443 -6.15 -3.66 -18.23
C GLN A 443 -5.54 -4.79 -19.08
N MET A 444 -6.10 -5.99 -19.01
CA MET A 444 -5.64 -7.20 -19.72
C MET A 444 -4.25 -7.67 -19.31
N HIS A 445 -4.05 -7.74 -17.99
CA HIS A 445 -2.96 -8.49 -17.40
C HIS A 445 -3.27 -9.99 -17.43
N ILE A 446 -2.90 -10.66 -18.52
CA ILE A 446 -3.28 -12.05 -18.79
C ILE A 446 -2.08 -12.98 -18.87
N GLY A 447 -2.35 -14.29 -18.91
CA GLY A 447 -1.34 -15.31 -19.16
C GLY A 447 -1.64 -16.11 -20.42
N ILE A 448 -0.69 -16.95 -20.83
CA ILE A 448 -0.84 -17.86 -21.99
C ILE A 448 -2.05 -18.82 -21.88
N ASN A 449 -2.55 -19.06 -20.66
CA ASN A 449 -3.68 -19.95 -20.38
C ASN A 449 -4.97 -19.20 -20.00
N SER A 450 -5.03 -17.87 -20.16
CA SER A 450 -6.24 -17.11 -19.87
C SER A 450 -7.43 -17.59 -20.71
N ASP A 451 -8.63 -17.57 -20.11
CA ASP A 451 -9.84 -18.10 -20.72
C ASP A 451 -10.30 -17.21 -21.88
N LYS A 452 -10.09 -17.73 -23.10
CA LYS A 452 -10.47 -17.09 -24.36
C LYS A 452 -11.98 -16.77 -24.43
N THR A 453 -12.85 -17.66 -23.94
CA THR A 453 -14.31 -17.45 -23.97
C THR A 453 -14.72 -16.25 -23.12
N LYS A 454 -14.06 -16.07 -21.97
CA LYS A 454 -14.32 -14.90 -21.12
C LYS A 454 -13.76 -13.61 -21.70
N ILE A 455 -12.62 -13.64 -22.39
CA ILE A 455 -12.12 -12.48 -23.15
C ILE A 455 -13.16 -12.04 -24.20
N GLU A 456 -13.70 -12.98 -24.97
CA GLU A 456 -14.76 -12.67 -25.95
C GLU A 456 -16.01 -12.09 -25.28
N THR A 457 -16.47 -12.72 -24.20
CA THR A 457 -17.66 -12.29 -23.44
C THR A 457 -17.48 -10.89 -22.88
N MET A 458 -16.30 -10.59 -22.32
CA MET A 458 -15.96 -9.26 -21.82
C MET A 458 -16.03 -8.23 -22.95
N PHE A 459 -15.39 -8.47 -24.11
CA PHE A 459 -15.44 -7.50 -25.22
C PHE A 459 -16.87 -7.28 -25.75
N GLN A 460 -17.70 -8.33 -25.81
CA GLN A 460 -19.10 -8.20 -26.19
C GLN A 460 -19.89 -7.33 -25.20
N LEU A 461 -19.71 -7.56 -23.89
CA LEU A 461 -20.34 -6.75 -22.84
C LEU A 461 -19.89 -5.29 -22.91
N LEU A 462 -18.59 -5.06 -23.08
CA LEU A 462 -18.02 -3.73 -23.21
C LEU A 462 -18.54 -3.02 -24.47
N ALA A 463 -18.57 -3.68 -25.63
CA ALA A 463 -19.13 -3.13 -26.86
C ALA A 463 -20.61 -2.68 -26.68
N ALA A 464 -21.42 -3.51 -26.02
CA ALA A 464 -22.84 -3.25 -25.79
C ALA A 464 -23.11 -1.98 -24.96
N THR A 465 -22.12 -1.46 -24.23
CA THR A 465 -22.26 -0.21 -23.47
C THR A 465 -22.32 1.05 -24.35
N GLY A 466 -21.90 0.96 -25.62
CA GLY A 466 -21.75 2.12 -26.50
C GLY A 466 -20.58 3.05 -26.14
N LYS A 467 -19.77 2.71 -25.13
CA LYS A 467 -18.62 3.50 -24.68
C LYS A 467 -17.39 3.26 -25.55
N LEU A 468 -16.43 4.17 -25.45
CA LEU A 468 -15.07 3.93 -25.96
C LEU A 468 -14.41 2.82 -25.15
N ILE A 469 -13.83 1.82 -25.81
CA ILE A 469 -13.11 0.73 -25.16
C ILE A 469 -11.62 0.92 -25.40
N LYS A 470 -10.83 0.80 -24.32
CA LYS A 470 -9.36 0.80 -24.37
C LYS A 470 -8.87 -0.50 -23.73
N VAL A 471 -8.06 -1.27 -24.44
CA VAL A 471 -7.19 -2.24 -23.77
C VAL A 471 -6.03 -1.42 -23.21
N SER A 472 -5.95 -1.26 -21.90
CA SER A 472 -5.18 -0.17 -21.28
C SER A 472 -3.78 -0.57 -20.82
N GLU A 473 -3.53 -1.85 -20.54
CA GLU A 473 -2.28 -2.29 -19.88
C GLU A 473 -1.88 -3.72 -20.32
N LEU A 474 -2.05 -4.07 -21.60
CA LEU A 474 -1.87 -5.44 -22.09
C LEU A 474 -0.46 -5.97 -21.81
N ASP A 475 -0.40 -7.09 -21.12
CA ASP A 475 0.74 -7.99 -21.07
C ASP A 475 0.28 -9.46 -21.03
N VAL A 476 1.10 -10.36 -21.55
CA VAL A 476 0.77 -11.79 -21.64
C VAL A 476 1.89 -12.60 -21.01
N ALA A 477 1.76 -12.96 -19.74
CA ALA A 477 2.80 -13.71 -19.03
C ALA A 477 2.93 -15.16 -19.54
N ALA A 478 4.15 -15.55 -19.91
CA ALA A 478 4.53 -16.91 -20.30
C ALA A 478 5.28 -17.68 -19.19
N GLY A 479 5.48 -17.06 -18.02
CA GLY A 479 6.24 -17.65 -16.91
C GLY A 479 7.69 -17.16 -16.83
N LEU A 480 8.41 -17.64 -15.82
CA LEU A 480 9.82 -17.29 -15.56
C LEU A 480 10.79 -18.03 -16.50
N THR A 481 10.44 -19.24 -16.90
CA THR A 481 11.29 -20.12 -17.73
C THR A 481 10.44 -20.77 -18.83
N PRO A 482 9.89 -19.99 -19.77
CA PRO A 482 9.00 -20.51 -20.79
C PRO A 482 9.73 -21.45 -21.74
N THR A 483 9.02 -22.49 -22.20
CA THR A 483 9.48 -23.28 -23.36
C THR A 483 9.21 -22.52 -24.66
N GLU A 484 9.80 -22.96 -25.77
CA GLU A 484 9.45 -22.41 -27.10
C GLU A 484 7.94 -22.52 -27.40
N SER A 485 7.29 -23.59 -26.93
CA SER A 485 5.84 -23.76 -27.06
C SER A 485 5.08 -22.69 -26.26
N ASP A 486 5.55 -22.32 -25.08
CA ASP A 486 4.93 -21.28 -24.26
C ASP A 486 5.10 -19.90 -24.90
N LEU A 487 6.26 -19.61 -25.49
CA LEU A 487 6.49 -18.38 -26.26
C LEU A 487 5.59 -18.30 -27.51
N GLN A 488 5.33 -19.43 -28.16
CA GLN A 488 4.39 -19.49 -29.27
C GLN A 488 2.94 -19.24 -28.81
N LYS A 489 2.52 -19.83 -27.69
CA LYS A 489 1.19 -19.55 -27.08
C LYS A 489 1.06 -18.08 -26.67
N GLN A 490 2.12 -17.50 -26.12
CA GLN A 490 2.17 -16.06 -25.81
C GLN A 490 1.92 -15.24 -27.07
N ALA A 491 2.63 -15.55 -28.15
CA ALA A 491 2.46 -14.87 -29.42
C ALA A 491 1.03 -14.99 -29.97
N GLU A 492 0.46 -16.20 -29.94
CA GLU A 492 -0.93 -16.45 -30.34
C GLU A 492 -1.94 -15.69 -29.49
N MET A 493 -1.72 -15.58 -28.17
CA MET A 493 -2.60 -14.84 -27.28
C MET A 493 -2.55 -13.32 -27.54
N TYR A 494 -1.37 -12.75 -27.80
CA TYR A 494 -1.25 -11.34 -28.22
C TYR A 494 -2.07 -11.06 -29.48
N LYS A 495 -1.95 -11.91 -30.51
CA LYS A 495 -2.76 -11.79 -31.73
C LYS A 495 -4.24 -11.95 -31.42
N TYR A 496 -4.59 -12.96 -30.64
CA TYR A 496 -5.97 -13.28 -30.30
C TYR A 496 -6.69 -12.11 -29.62
N VAL A 497 -6.04 -11.41 -28.69
CA VAL A 497 -6.61 -10.21 -28.06
C VAL A 497 -6.91 -9.12 -29.10
N VAL A 498 -5.98 -8.84 -30.03
CA VAL A 498 -6.19 -7.84 -31.10
C VAL A 498 -7.31 -8.26 -32.05
N ASP A 499 -7.34 -9.55 -32.43
CA ASP A 499 -8.39 -10.11 -33.28
C ASP A 499 -9.77 -9.95 -32.62
N MET A 500 -9.90 -10.30 -31.34
CA MET A 500 -11.19 -10.22 -30.63
C MET A 500 -11.61 -8.79 -30.35
N TYR A 501 -10.67 -7.91 -30.01
CA TYR A 501 -10.93 -6.47 -29.90
C TYR A 501 -11.48 -5.91 -31.23
N THR A 502 -10.84 -6.26 -32.35
CA THR A 502 -11.27 -5.80 -33.68
C THR A 502 -12.58 -6.45 -34.12
N LYS A 503 -12.83 -7.71 -33.75
CA LYS A 503 -14.06 -8.43 -34.08
C LYS A 503 -15.26 -7.86 -33.33
N TYR A 504 -15.14 -7.63 -32.03
CA TYR A 504 -16.28 -7.32 -31.17
C TYR A 504 -16.47 -5.83 -30.88
N ILE A 505 -15.39 -5.03 -30.83
CA ILE A 505 -15.52 -3.59 -30.57
C ILE A 505 -15.73 -2.87 -31.91
N PRO A 506 -16.84 -2.12 -32.12
CA PRO A 506 -17.06 -1.32 -33.32
C PRO A 506 -16.00 -0.23 -33.51
N SER A 507 -15.66 0.12 -34.76
CA SER A 507 -14.56 1.05 -35.07
C SER A 507 -14.68 2.41 -34.38
N ASN A 508 -15.89 2.95 -34.25
CA ASN A 508 -16.18 4.21 -33.55
C ASN A 508 -16.06 4.12 -32.02
N GLN A 509 -16.01 2.91 -31.46
CA GLN A 509 -15.80 2.65 -30.04
C GLN A 509 -14.33 2.30 -29.72
N ARG A 510 -13.46 2.11 -30.70
CA ARG A 510 -12.07 1.71 -30.46
C ARG A 510 -11.21 2.91 -30.07
N TYR A 511 -10.90 3.07 -28.79
CA TYR A 511 -9.92 4.08 -28.37
C TYR A 511 -8.50 3.62 -28.65
N GLY A 512 -8.16 2.37 -28.33
CA GLY A 512 -6.78 1.91 -28.51
C GLY A 512 -6.42 0.66 -27.74
N ILE A 513 -5.17 0.22 -27.98
CA ILE A 513 -4.51 -0.86 -27.24
C ILE A 513 -3.18 -0.33 -26.74
N THR A 514 -2.96 -0.36 -25.43
CA THR A 514 -1.68 -0.06 -24.79
C THR A 514 -1.02 -1.35 -24.35
N VAL A 515 0.26 -1.53 -24.68
CA VAL A 515 1.09 -2.65 -24.20
C VAL A 515 1.88 -2.19 -22.98
N TRP A 516 1.71 -2.86 -21.84
CA TRP A 516 2.34 -2.48 -20.57
C TRP A 516 3.72 -3.09 -20.40
N GLY A 517 3.83 -4.40 -20.59
CA GLY A 517 5.11 -5.11 -20.62
C GLY A 517 5.72 -5.06 -22.00
N LEU A 518 6.36 -3.94 -22.39
CA LEU A 518 7.01 -3.85 -23.70
C LEU A 518 8.10 -4.92 -23.86
N THR A 519 9.02 -4.98 -22.90
CA THR A 519 10.04 -6.03 -22.80
C THR A 519 9.63 -7.09 -21.80
N ASP A 520 10.28 -8.25 -21.84
CA ASP A 520 10.32 -9.17 -20.72
C ASP A 520 10.86 -8.48 -19.45
N SER A 521 10.35 -8.91 -18.31
CA SER A 521 10.60 -8.24 -17.03
C SER A 521 11.95 -8.64 -16.49
N LYS A 522 12.70 -7.67 -15.98
CA LYS A 522 13.92 -7.98 -15.21
C LYS A 522 13.54 -8.63 -13.89
N SER A 523 14.42 -9.47 -13.35
CA SER A 523 14.20 -10.16 -12.07
C SER A 523 13.99 -9.22 -10.88
N ASN A 524 14.46 -7.98 -10.97
CA ASN A 524 14.30 -6.94 -9.94
C ASN A 524 13.21 -5.90 -10.27
N SER A 525 12.37 -6.16 -11.27
CA SER A 525 11.26 -5.26 -11.61
C SER A 525 10.22 -5.22 -10.50
N SER A 526 9.60 -4.07 -10.28
CA SER A 526 8.43 -3.95 -9.39
C SER A 526 7.16 -4.56 -9.99
N TRP A 527 7.07 -4.65 -11.32
CA TRP A 527 5.96 -5.29 -12.03
C TRP A 527 6.41 -6.61 -12.65
N LEU A 528 5.72 -7.69 -12.29
CA LEU A 528 5.93 -9.06 -12.80
C LEU A 528 7.42 -9.47 -12.85
N PRO A 529 8.17 -9.47 -11.72
CA PRO A 529 9.61 -9.70 -11.72
C PRO A 529 10.02 -11.01 -12.41
N GLY A 530 10.91 -10.91 -13.39
CA GLY A 530 11.47 -12.03 -14.14
C GLY A 530 10.51 -12.74 -15.11
N GLN A 531 9.28 -12.25 -15.26
CA GLN A 531 8.32 -12.83 -16.19
C GLN A 531 8.72 -12.57 -17.64
N ASN A 532 8.36 -13.51 -18.51
CA ASN A 532 8.41 -13.32 -19.95
C ASN A 532 7.04 -12.85 -20.41
N GLN A 533 6.82 -11.55 -20.51
CA GLN A 533 5.52 -10.98 -20.89
C GLN A 533 5.54 -10.13 -22.16
N GLY A 534 6.70 -9.76 -22.68
CA GLY A 534 6.82 -8.68 -23.65
C GLY A 534 6.81 -9.08 -25.11
N LEU A 535 6.72 -8.04 -25.96
CA LEU A 535 6.94 -8.11 -27.41
C LEU A 535 8.43 -8.18 -27.75
N TRP A 536 9.26 -7.64 -26.85
CA TRP A 536 10.71 -7.74 -26.89
C TRP A 536 11.23 -8.55 -25.70
N ASP A 537 12.41 -9.15 -25.84
CA ASP A 537 13.14 -9.70 -24.71
C ASP A 537 13.79 -8.57 -23.88
N VAL A 538 14.49 -8.93 -22.80
CA VAL A 538 15.16 -7.96 -21.91
C VAL A 538 16.27 -7.15 -22.60
N ASN A 539 16.76 -7.63 -23.75
CA ASN A 539 17.84 -7.05 -24.56
C ASN A 539 17.31 -6.32 -25.80
N PHE A 540 15.99 -6.11 -25.89
CA PHE A 540 15.31 -5.47 -27.01
C PHE A 540 15.34 -6.26 -28.33
N THR A 541 15.57 -7.58 -28.28
CA THR A 541 15.35 -8.48 -29.41
C THR A 541 13.86 -8.71 -29.58
N ARG A 542 13.32 -8.62 -30.80
CA ARG A 542 11.91 -8.90 -31.05
C ARG A 542 11.61 -10.38 -30.84
N LYS A 543 10.50 -10.67 -30.18
CA LYS A 543 10.02 -12.04 -29.91
C LYS A 543 8.94 -12.46 -30.92
N PRO A 544 8.56 -13.75 -30.97
CA PRO A 544 7.40 -14.19 -31.75
C PRO A 544 6.10 -13.43 -31.43
N SER A 545 5.98 -12.94 -30.19
CA SER A 545 4.89 -12.05 -29.77
C SER A 545 4.84 -10.74 -30.53
N TYR A 546 5.99 -10.15 -30.91
CA TYR A 546 6.02 -8.97 -31.78
C TYR A 546 5.37 -9.23 -33.14
N SER A 547 5.80 -10.30 -33.82
CA SER A 547 5.29 -10.65 -35.15
C SER A 547 3.79 -10.96 -35.11
N ASN A 548 3.33 -11.74 -34.14
CA ASN A 548 1.92 -12.10 -34.05
C ASN A 548 1.03 -10.92 -33.61
N PHE A 549 1.53 -10.04 -32.73
CA PHE A 549 0.85 -8.80 -32.42
C PHE A 549 0.70 -7.93 -33.68
N ALA A 550 1.77 -7.79 -34.47
CA ALA A 550 1.73 -7.07 -35.76
C ALA A 550 0.77 -7.72 -36.77
N GLU A 551 0.71 -9.06 -36.85
CA GLU A 551 -0.29 -9.77 -37.67
C GLU A 551 -1.73 -9.47 -37.23
N GLY A 552 -1.99 -9.39 -35.92
CA GLY A 552 -3.29 -8.96 -35.41
C GLY A 552 -3.61 -7.52 -35.81
N LEU A 553 -2.63 -6.61 -35.69
CA LEU A 553 -2.80 -5.20 -36.06
C LEU A 553 -3.12 -5.00 -37.54
N LYS A 554 -2.79 -5.94 -38.44
CA LYS A 554 -3.18 -5.85 -39.86
C LYS A 554 -4.70 -5.76 -40.06
N LEU A 555 -5.52 -6.22 -39.12
CA LEU A 555 -6.98 -6.03 -39.18
C LEU A 555 -7.41 -4.56 -38.97
N LEU A 556 -6.48 -3.71 -38.55
CA LEU A 556 -6.63 -2.26 -38.41
C LEU A 556 -5.90 -1.48 -39.51
N LYS A 557 -5.28 -2.16 -40.48
CA LYS A 557 -4.61 -1.60 -41.66
C LYS A 557 -5.58 -1.60 -42.84
#